data_AF-A0A7Y1QQ36-F1
#
_entry.id   AF-A0A7Y1QQ36-F1
#
_cell.length_a   1.000
_cell.length_b   1.000
_cell.length_c   1.000
_cell.angle_alpha   90.00
_cell.angle_beta   90.00
_cell.angle_gamma   90.00
#
_symmetry.space_group_name_H-M   'P 1'
#
loop_
_entity.id
_entity.type
_entity.pdbx_description
1 polymer ?
#
loop_
_entity_poly.entity_id
_entity_poly.type
_entity_poly.pdbx_seq_one_letter_code
_entity_poly.pdbx_strand_id
1 'polypeptide(L)'
;MKKVYVFVSFGFLLGFAGSGSAEENSEKTEGFLEQSTLDLLLRNMYFNRDVKNGGLDPRGWGQSFRLDYTSGFTQGLVGLGIDASAYSVLKLDGGPRGSGLFPLDGDKPRDESSSAGAAVKVRVSKTVLKYGDLRPDAPIFAMPDSRLVPITTRGWHIAPEFNT
;
A
#
# COMPACT_ATOMS: atom_id res chain seq x y z
N MET A 1 20.50 -2.72 30.82
CA MET A 1 20.82 -2.88 29.39
C MET A 1 19.66 -3.60 28.71
N LYS A 2 18.80 -2.92 27.94
CA LYS A 2 17.66 -3.58 27.26
C LYS A 2 17.90 -3.51 25.75
N LYS A 3 18.02 -4.68 25.12
CA LYS A 3 18.28 -4.87 23.69
C LYS A 3 17.05 -4.44 22.88
N VAL A 4 17.25 -3.60 21.88
CA VAL A 4 16.29 -3.27 20.84
C VAL A 4 16.48 -4.28 19.72
N TYR A 5 15.41 -4.97 19.33
CA TYR A 5 15.42 -5.86 18.16
C TYR A 5 14.71 -5.14 17.01
N VAL A 6 15.48 -4.79 15.99
CA VAL A 6 14.96 -4.29 14.70
C VAL A 6 14.76 -5.53 13.82
N PHE A 7 13.52 -5.81 13.44
CA PHE A 7 13.23 -6.84 12.45
C PHE A 7 13.27 -6.21 11.06
N VAL A 8 14.24 -6.62 10.25
CA VAL A 8 14.27 -6.34 8.81
C VAL A 8 13.38 -7.37 8.13
N SER A 9 12.29 -6.90 7.52
CA SER A 9 11.43 -7.75 6.69
C SER A 9 12.14 -8.04 5.37
N PHE A 10 12.40 -9.31 5.08
CA PHE A 10 12.81 -9.76 3.75
C PHE A 10 11.54 -10.06 2.97
N GLY A 11 11.18 -9.18 2.02
CA GLY A 11 10.08 -9.44 1.09
C GLY A 11 10.46 -10.59 0.15
N PHE A 12 9.72 -11.69 0.18
CA PHE A 12 9.83 -12.76 -0.81
C PHE A 12 8.88 -12.42 -1.96
N LEU A 13 9.43 -12.01 -3.10
CA LEU A 13 8.69 -11.85 -4.35
C LEU A 13 8.41 -13.25 -4.92
N LEU A 14 7.14 -13.71 -4.86
CA LEU A 14 6.69 -14.81 -5.71
C LEU A 14 6.39 -14.23 -7.09
N GLY A 15 7.38 -14.29 -7.99
CA GLY A 15 7.15 -14.15 -9.41
C GLY A 15 6.49 -15.41 -9.96
N PHE A 16 5.29 -15.27 -10.50
CA PHE A 16 4.65 -16.35 -11.27
C PHE A 16 5.30 -16.37 -12.67
N ALA A 17 6.36 -17.16 -12.85
CA ALA A 17 6.96 -17.41 -14.15
C ALA A 17 6.22 -18.56 -14.83
N GLY A 18 5.29 -18.25 -15.73
CA GLY A 18 4.76 -19.23 -16.68
C GLY A 18 5.84 -19.62 -17.69
N SER A 19 6.37 -20.83 -17.58
CA SER A 19 7.25 -21.41 -18.61
C SER A 19 6.42 -21.84 -19.81
N GLY A 20 6.58 -21.13 -20.93
CA GLY A 20 6.20 -21.56 -22.26
C GLY A 20 7.23 -21.02 -23.24
N SER A 21 8.12 -21.89 -23.72
CA SER A 21 9.13 -21.54 -24.73
C SER A 21 8.46 -21.47 -26.11
N ALA A 22 8.32 -20.26 -26.63
CA ALA A 22 8.23 -19.97 -28.06
C ALA A 22 8.87 -18.60 -28.28
N GLU A 23 10.01 -18.57 -28.96
CA GLU A 23 10.55 -17.33 -29.53
C GLU A 23 9.61 -16.89 -30.66
N GLU A 24 8.67 -16.04 -30.32
CA GLU A 24 7.91 -15.22 -31.26
C GLU A 24 8.33 -13.77 -30.98
N ASN A 25 8.61 -12.99 -32.03
CA ASN A 25 8.91 -11.56 -31.93
C ASN A 25 7.76 -10.84 -31.22
N SER A 26 7.76 -10.83 -29.89
CA SER A 26 6.82 -10.04 -29.13
C SER A 26 7.30 -8.61 -29.23
N GLU A 27 6.67 -7.82 -30.11
CA GLU A 27 6.52 -6.40 -29.87
C GLU A 27 6.29 -6.24 -28.36
N LYS A 28 7.13 -5.45 -27.70
CA LYS A 28 6.95 -5.12 -26.31
C LYS A 28 5.60 -4.40 -26.24
N THR A 29 4.52 -5.13 -25.98
CA THR A 29 3.17 -4.61 -25.99
C THR A 29 3.05 -3.74 -24.75
N GLU A 30 3.46 -2.49 -24.90
CA GLU A 30 3.18 -1.44 -23.94
C GLU A 30 1.69 -1.16 -24.05
N GLY A 31 0.93 -1.57 -23.04
CA GLY A 31 -0.52 -1.47 -23.07
C GLY A 31 -1.10 -1.42 -21.67
N PHE A 32 -2.36 -0.99 -21.59
CA PHE A 32 -3.05 -0.73 -20.33
C PHE A 32 -3.15 -1.99 -19.45
N LEU A 33 -3.35 -3.16 -20.06
CA LEU A 33 -3.46 -4.43 -19.35
C LEU A 33 -2.11 -5.12 -19.23
N GLU A 34 -1.29 -5.03 -20.27
CA GLU A 34 0.01 -5.68 -20.38
C GLU A 34 1.02 -5.12 -19.37
N GLN A 35 0.90 -3.83 -19.04
CA GLN A 35 1.70 -3.19 -17.99
C GLN A 35 0.94 -3.06 -16.66
N SER A 36 -0.14 -3.83 -16.47
CA SER A 36 -0.86 -3.82 -15.20
C SER A 36 -0.16 -4.70 -14.15
N THR A 37 -0.15 -4.23 -12.90
CA THR A 37 0.34 -4.97 -11.74
C THR A 37 -0.76 -5.09 -10.70
N LEU A 38 -0.82 -6.25 -10.05
CA LEU A 38 -1.70 -6.54 -8.93
C LEU A 38 -0.87 -7.11 -7.79
N ASP A 39 -0.78 -6.37 -6.69
CA ASP A 39 0.00 -6.73 -5.53
C ASP A 39 -0.93 -7.07 -4.36
N LEU A 40 -0.76 -8.27 -3.79
CA LEU A 40 -1.44 -8.69 -2.56
C LEU A 40 -0.42 -8.82 -1.43
N LEU A 41 -0.60 -8.02 -0.39
CA LEU A 41 0.22 -8.04 0.82
C LEU A 41 -0.61 -8.46 2.02
N LEU A 42 -0.16 -9.53 2.68
CA LEU A 42 -0.71 -10.04 3.93
C LEU A 42 0.22 -9.63 5.07
N ARG A 43 -0.24 -8.80 6.00
CA ARG A 43 0.59 -8.35 7.14
C ARG A 43 -0.03 -8.77 8.46
N ASN A 44 0.68 -9.63 9.17
CA ASN A 44 0.41 -9.88 10.59
C ASN A 44 1.28 -8.95 11.43
N MET A 45 0.69 -8.19 12.36
CA MET A 45 1.46 -7.26 13.18
C MET A 45 0.97 -7.20 14.61
N TYR A 46 1.90 -7.37 15.55
CA TYR A 46 1.74 -7.10 16.96
C TYR A 46 2.43 -5.78 17.33
N PHE A 47 1.71 -4.90 18.01
CA PHE A 47 2.20 -3.63 18.54
C PHE A 47 1.98 -3.60 20.05
N ASN A 48 3.01 -3.19 20.79
CA ASN A 48 2.91 -2.94 22.22
C ASN A 48 3.81 -1.77 22.61
N ARG A 49 3.27 -0.80 23.33
CA ARG A 49 4.04 0.30 23.93
C ARG A 49 3.83 0.32 25.44
N ASP A 50 4.89 -0.05 26.16
CA ASP A 50 4.96 -0.03 27.63
C ASP A 50 5.02 1.42 28.13
N VAL A 51 3.94 1.87 28.76
CA VAL A 51 3.79 3.19 29.37
C VAL A 51 4.14 3.09 30.85
N LYS A 52 5.15 3.85 31.26
CA LYS A 52 5.58 3.89 32.66
C LYS A 52 4.60 4.66 33.56
N ASN A 53 4.69 4.41 34.86
CA ASN A 53 3.93 5.09 35.92
C ASN A 53 2.40 4.81 35.92
N GLY A 54 2.00 3.57 35.61
CA GLY A 54 0.60 3.13 35.73
C GLY A 54 -0.33 3.59 34.61
N GLY A 55 0.23 4.11 33.52
CA GLY A 55 -0.54 4.42 32.31
C GLY A 55 -1.02 3.15 31.59
N LEU A 56 -2.09 3.29 30.82
CA LEU A 56 -2.61 2.21 29.98
C LEU A 56 -1.65 1.96 28.80
N ASP A 57 -1.15 0.73 28.68
CA ASP A 57 -0.32 0.28 27.56
C ASP A 57 -1.13 0.19 26.26
N PRO A 58 -0.81 0.97 25.22
CA PRO A 58 -1.41 0.79 23.91
C PRO A 58 -0.83 -0.46 23.26
N ARG A 59 -1.68 -1.48 23.14
CA ARG A 59 -1.35 -2.77 22.52
C ARG A 59 -2.38 -3.19 21.49
N GLY A 60 -1.97 -3.95 20.49
CA GLY A 60 -2.85 -4.47 19.46
C GLY A 60 -2.18 -5.55 18.63
N TRP A 61 -2.93 -6.56 18.23
CA TRP A 61 -2.53 -7.62 17.31
C TRP A 61 -3.57 -7.73 16.22
N GLY A 62 -3.14 -7.64 14.97
CA GLY A 62 -4.06 -7.74 13.85
C GLY A 62 -3.42 -8.34 12.61
N GLN A 63 -4.29 -8.71 11.68
CA GLN A 63 -3.97 -9.14 10.33
C GLN A 63 -4.53 -8.10 9.37
N SER A 64 -3.76 -7.69 8.37
CA SER A 64 -4.26 -6.92 7.24
C SER A 64 -4.06 -7.61 5.92
N PHE A 65 -4.94 -7.25 4.99
CA PHE A 65 -4.97 -7.65 3.60
C PHE A 65 -4.94 -6.36 2.80
N ARG A 66 -3.90 -6.17 2.00
CA ARG A 66 -3.70 -5.00 1.15
C ARG A 66 -3.63 -5.48 -0.29
N LEU A 67 -4.56 -5.00 -1.09
CA LEU A 67 -4.62 -5.25 -2.52
C LEU A 67 -4.37 -3.93 -3.24
N ASP A 68 -3.29 -3.85 -4.00
CA ASP A 68 -2.99 -2.70 -4.85
C ASP A 68 -3.04 -3.13 -6.30
N TYR A 69 -3.72 -2.34 -7.13
CA TYR A 69 -3.76 -2.52 -8.57
C TYR A 69 -3.26 -1.25 -9.24
N THR A 70 -2.39 -1.40 -10.22
CA THR A 70 -1.83 -0.28 -10.99
C THR A 70 -1.91 -0.69 -12.45
N SER A 71 -2.71 -0.01 -13.24
CA SER A 71 -2.80 -0.30 -14.67
C SER A 71 -1.55 0.19 -15.41
N GLY A 72 -1.34 -0.32 -16.61
CA GLY A 72 -0.49 0.33 -17.60
C GLY A 72 -1.07 1.67 -18.08
N PHE A 73 -0.40 2.26 -19.07
CA PHE A 73 -0.95 3.39 -19.82
C PHE A 73 -1.49 2.92 -21.17
N THR A 74 -2.58 3.52 -21.64
CA THR A 74 -3.06 3.29 -23.01
C THR A 74 -2.04 3.75 -24.06
N GLN A 75 -2.02 3.08 -25.20
CA GLN A 75 -1.18 3.46 -26.34
C GLN A 75 -1.67 4.78 -26.97
N GLY A 76 -0.75 5.67 -27.32
CA GLY A 76 -1.04 6.93 -28.00
C GLY A 76 -0.23 8.13 -27.47
N LEU A 77 -0.52 9.32 -28.00
CA LEU A 77 0.10 10.58 -27.59
C LEU A 77 -0.16 10.89 -26.10
N VAL A 78 -1.34 10.50 -25.61
CA VAL A 78 -1.77 10.63 -24.22
C VAL A 78 -2.05 9.24 -23.68
N GLY A 79 -1.34 8.85 -22.63
CA GLY A 79 -1.56 7.60 -21.93
C GLY A 79 -2.54 7.79 -20.78
N LEU A 80 -3.61 7.00 -20.73
CA LEU A 80 -4.55 6.97 -19.62
C LEU A 80 -4.32 5.70 -18.78
N GLY A 81 -4.47 5.84 -17.46
CA GLY A 81 -4.31 4.75 -16.51
C GLY A 81 -5.17 4.95 -15.27
N ILE A 82 -5.26 3.90 -14.46
CA ILE A 82 -5.91 3.90 -13.16
C ILE A 82 -5.06 3.15 -12.13
N ASP A 83 -4.99 3.70 -10.93
CA ASP A 83 -4.44 3.06 -9.74
C ASP A 83 -5.62 2.81 -8.78
N ALA A 84 -5.71 1.62 -8.21
CA ALA A 84 -6.71 1.28 -7.22
C ALA A 84 -6.05 0.59 -6.02
N SER A 85 -6.62 0.79 -4.84
CA SER A 85 -6.15 0.13 -3.62
C SER A 85 -7.33 -0.26 -2.75
N ALA A 86 -7.24 -1.42 -2.13
CA ALA A 86 -8.20 -1.92 -1.16
C ALA A 86 -7.45 -2.49 0.04
N TYR A 87 -7.98 -2.22 1.21
CA TYR A 87 -7.40 -2.61 2.48
C TYR A 87 -8.49 -3.23 3.35
N SER A 88 -8.14 -4.31 4.04
CA SER A 88 -8.95 -4.89 5.09
C SER A 88 -8.08 -5.20 6.28
N VAL A 89 -8.62 -5.02 7.47
CA VAL A 89 -7.95 -5.19 8.75
C VAL A 89 -8.86 -5.99 9.67
N LEU A 90 -8.32 -7.06 10.22
CA LEU A 90 -8.93 -7.89 11.25
C LEU A 90 -8.11 -7.76 12.52
N LYS A 91 -8.79 -7.44 13.62
CA LYS A 91 -8.23 -7.43 14.97
C LYS A 91 -8.29 -8.84 15.53
N LEU A 92 -7.15 -9.32 15.98
CA LEU A 92 -7.02 -10.63 16.62
C LEU A 92 -7.04 -10.48 18.15
N ASP A 93 -6.34 -9.47 18.67
CA ASP A 93 -6.33 -9.12 20.09
C ASP A 93 -5.94 -7.64 20.28
N GLY A 94 -6.20 -7.04 21.44
CA GLY A 94 -5.73 -5.69 21.72
C GLY A 94 -6.16 -5.09 23.05
N GLY A 95 -5.56 -3.94 23.36
CA GLY A 95 -5.94 -3.10 24.47
C GLY A 95 -7.10 -2.15 24.11
N PRO A 96 -7.56 -1.34 25.07
CA PRO A 96 -8.76 -0.54 24.92
C PRO A 96 -8.65 0.57 23.86
N ARG A 97 -7.47 1.17 23.62
CA ARG A 97 -7.23 2.18 22.56
C ARG A 97 -5.76 2.57 22.44
N GLY A 98 -5.43 3.34 21.41
CA GLY A 98 -4.16 4.07 21.29
C GLY A 98 -3.02 3.33 20.59
N SER A 99 -3.22 2.08 20.16
CA SER A 99 -2.22 1.34 19.37
C SER A 99 -2.04 1.93 17.96
N GLY A 100 -3.06 2.63 17.45
CA GLY A 100 -3.08 3.15 16.08
C GLY A 100 -3.15 2.06 15.01
N LEU A 101 -3.45 0.82 15.40
CA LEU A 101 -3.60 -0.31 14.46
C LEU A 101 -5.01 -0.41 13.87
N PHE A 102 -6.02 -0.05 14.67
CA PHE A 102 -7.42 -0.23 14.34
C PHE A 102 -8.13 1.12 14.40
N PRO A 103 -9.03 1.41 13.46
CA PRO A 103 -9.95 2.53 13.58
C PRO A 103 -10.79 2.40 14.86
N LEU A 104 -11.15 3.54 15.43
CA LEU A 104 -12.00 3.58 16.62
C LEU A 104 -13.47 3.70 16.21
N ASP A 105 -14.33 3.06 16.99
CA ASP A 105 -15.77 3.28 17.02
C ASP A 105 -16.14 3.78 18.42
N GLY A 106 -16.36 5.09 18.53
CA GLY A 106 -16.36 5.79 19.81
C GLY A 106 -15.03 5.60 20.55
N ASP A 107 -15.08 4.94 21.70
CA ASP A 107 -13.91 4.65 22.54
C ASP A 107 -13.29 3.27 22.32
N LYS A 108 -13.88 2.41 21.47
CA LYS A 108 -13.43 1.03 21.28
C LYS A 108 -12.75 0.82 19.93
N PRO A 109 -11.68 0.01 19.82
CA PRO A 109 -11.09 -0.32 18.54
C PRO A 109 -11.98 -1.33 17.83
N ARG A 110 -12.33 -1.07 16.56
CA ARG A 110 -13.14 -1.96 15.74
C ARG A 110 -12.46 -3.31 15.58
N ASP A 111 -13.27 -4.37 15.54
CA ASP A 111 -12.77 -5.73 15.32
C ASP A 111 -12.42 -5.97 13.85
N GLU A 112 -13.11 -5.28 12.94
CA GLU A 112 -12.82 -5.31 11.51
C GLU A 112 -12.95 -3.90 10.90
N SER A 113 -12.17 -3.65 9.86
CA SER A 113 -12.31 -2.43 9.08
C SER A 113 -11.79 -2.65 7.67
N SER A 114 -12.49 -2.10 6.68
CA SER A 114 -12.06 -2.10 5.30
C SER A 114 -12.12 -0.70 4.71
N SER A 115 -11.23 -0.40 3.79
CA SER A 115 -11.20 0.84 3.03
C SER A 115 -10.76 0.57 1.60
N ALA A 116 -11.18 1.41 0.66
CA ALA A 116 -10.75 1.32 -0.71
C ALA A 116 -10.63 2.73 -1.29
N GLY A 117 -9.75 2.88 -2.28
CA GLY A 117 -9.47 4.15 -2.95
C GLY A 117 -8.98 3.92 -4.36
N ALA A 118 -9.10 4.95 -5.19
CA ALA A 118 -8.63 4.92 -6.56
C ALA A 118 -8.16 6.30 -7.03
N ALA A 119 -7.25 6.29 -8.00
CA ALA A 119 -6.76 7.48 -8.69
C ALA A 119 -6.69 7.24 -10.19
N VAL A 120 -7.07 8.24 -10.96
CA VAL A 120 -6.81 8.27 -12.40
C VAL A 120 -5.44 8.87 -12.64
N LYS A 121 -4.74 8.37 -13.66
CA LYS A 121 -3.43 8.88 -14.07
C LYS A 121 -3.39 9.15 -15.57
N VAL A 122 -2.74 10.24 -15.93
CA VAL A 122 -2.55 10.69 -17.31
C VAL A 122 -1.06 10.90 -17.54
N ARG A 123 -0.53 10.28 -18.59
CA ARG A 123 0.85 10.44 -19.02
C ARG A 123 0.90 11.23 -20.33
N VAL A 124 1.75 12.26 -20.34
CA VAL A 124 2.12 12.99 -21.56
C VAL A 124 3.63 13.06 -21.62
N SER A 125 4.22 12.41 -22.63
CA SER A 125 5.68 12.27 -22.76
C SER A 125 6.30 11.62 -21.50
N LYS A 126 7.05 12.37 -20.68
CA LYS A 126 7.69 11.91 -19.44
C LYS A 126 7.05 12.50 -18.18
N THR A 127 5.84 13.03 -18.27
CA THR A 127 5.14 13.64 -17.15
C THR A 127 3.87 12.86 -16.86
N VAL A 128 3.67 12.51 -15.59
CA VAL A 128 2.47 11.84 -15.10
C VAL A 128 1.73 12.78 -14.16
N LEU A 129 0.45 13.00 -14.46
CA LEU A 129 -0.51 13.65 -13.59
C LEU A 129 -1.43 12.59 -12.99
N LYS A 130 -1.56 12.56 -11.66
CA LYS A 130 -2.48 11.70 -10.93
C LYS A 130 -3.50 12.52 -10.18
N TYR A 131 -4.74 12.03 -10.12
CA TYR A 131 -5.81 12.60 -9.32
C TYR A 131 -6.64 11.51 -8.65
N GLY A 132 -6.84 11.63 -7.34
CA GLY A 132 -7.62 10.68 -6.54
C GLY A 132 -6.89 10.30 -5.26
N ASP A 133 -7.00 9.04 -4.83
CA ASP A 133 -6.31 8.50 -3.66
C ASP A 133 -4.86 8.15 -3.98
N LEU A 134 -3.94 8.80 -3.28
CA LEU A 134 -2.51 8.80 -3.56
C LEU A 134 -1.72 8.37 -2.33
N ARG A 135 -0.56 7.78 -2.59
CA ARG A 135 0.50 7.53 -1.60
C ARG A 135 1.80 8.13 -2.09
N PRO A 136 1.98 9.47 -1.99
CA PRO A 136 3.25 10.09 -2.34
C PRO A 136 4.35 9.55 -1.43
N ASP A 137 5.51 9.33 -2.01
CA ASP A 137 6.75 8.98 -1.29
C ASP A 137 7.79 10.06 -1.58
N ALA A 138 7.52 11.27 -1.06
CA ALA A 138 8.42 12.40 -1.17
C ALA A 138 9.12 12.65 0.19
N PRO A 139 10.38 13.10 0.22
CA PRO A 139 11.13 13.29 1.47
C PRO A 139 10.44 14.15 2.53
N ILE A 140 9.65 15.13 2.10
CA ILE A 140 8.89 16.04 2.97
C ILE A 140 7.40 15.67 3.10
N PHE A 141 6.93 14.74 2.25
CA PHE A 141 5.51 14.35 2.18
C PHE A 141 5.42 12.88 1.75
N ALA A 142 5.69 12.00 2.69
CA ALA A 142 5.58 10.56 2.53
C ALA A 142 4.38 10.04 3.33
N MET A 143 3.65 9.10 2.76
CA MET A 143 2.59 8.39 3.48
C MET A 143 3.18 7.17 4.20
N PRO A 144 3.28 7.19 5.53
CA PRO A 144 3.94 6.12 6.25
C PRO A 144 3.13 4.82 6.19
N ASP A 145 3.83 3.71 5.99
CA ASP A 145 3.28 2.35 6.05
C ASP A 145 3.77 1.60 7.32
N SER A 146 3.84 2.33 8.45
CA SER A 146 4.37 1.81 9.72
C SER A 146 3.33 1.10 10.60
N ARG A 147 2.13 0.86 10.07
CA ARG A 147 1.00 0.26 10.80
C ARG A 147 0.46 -0.95 10.03
N LEU A 148 -0.81 -1.34 10.25
CA LEU A 148 -1.42 -2.46 9.53
C LEU A 148 -1.70 -2.12 8.06
N VAL A 149 -2.07 -0.88 7.80
CA VAL A 149 -2.35 -0.35 6.46
C VAL A 149 -1.65 1.01 6.29
N PRO A 150 -1.27 1.38 5.06
CA PRO A 150 -0.68 2.67 4.80
C PRO A 150 -1.72 3.79 4.96
N ILE A 151 -1.23 5.00 5.21
CA ILE A 151 -2.05 6.20 5.11
C ILE A 151 -2.24 6.55 3.63
N THR A 152 -3.42 7.04 3.26
CA THR A 152 -3.72 7.57 1.92
C THR A 152 -4.14 9.02 2.03
N THR A 153 -3.80 9.81 1.02
CA THR A 153 -4.30 11.19 0.87
C THR A 153 -5.06 11.32 -0.44
N ARG A 154 -5.93 12.32 -0.57
CA ARG A 154 -6.66 12.59 -1.81
C ARG A 154 -6.28 13.95 -2.38
N GLY A 155 -5.89 13.99 -3.65
CA GLY A 155 -5.55 15.25 -4.29
C GLY A 155 -4.95 15.11 -5.68
N TRP A 156 -4.28 16.17 -6.11
CA TRP A 156 -3.53 16.25 -7.36
C TRP A 156 -2.05 16.00 -7.10
N HIS A 157 -1.42 15.21 -7.97
CA HIS A 157 0.01 14.98 -7.91
C HIS A 157 0.59 14.94 -9.32
N ILE A 158 1.63 15.73 -9.54
CA ILE A 158 2.35 15.79 -10.80
C ILE A 158 3.80 15.41 -10.54
N ALA A 159 4.31 14.47 -11.30
CA ALA A 159 5.69 14.01 -11.20
C ALA A 159 6.24 13.61 -12.58
N PRO A 160 7.54 13.78 -12.81
CA PRO A 160 8.21 13.14 -13.93
C PRO A 160 8.20 11.61 -13.76
N GLU A 161 8.03 10.89 -14.88
CA GLU A 161 8.17 9.44 -14.94
C GLU A 161 9.66 9.11 -15.06
N PHE A 162 10.29 8.76 -13.94
CA PHE A 162 11.62 8.17 -13.95
C PHE A 162 11.47 6.67 -14.19
N ASN A 163 11.97 6.22 -15.34
CA ASN A 163 12.04 4.81 -15.68
C ASN A 163 13.14 4.17 -14.83
N THR A 164 12.78 3.60 -13.68
CA THR A 164 13.67 2.74 -12.86
C THR A 164 13.47 1.29 -13.23
#